data_AF-A0A0G3LYU1-F1
#
_entry.id   AF-A0A0G3LYU1-F1
#
_cell.length_a   1.000
_cell.length_b   1.000
_cell.length_c   1.000
_cell.angle_alpha   90.00
_cell.angle_beta   90.00
_cell.angle_gamma   90.00
#
_symmetry.space_group_name_H-M   'P 1'
#
loop_
_entity.id
_entity.type
_entity.pdbx_description
1 polymer ?
#
loop_
_entity_poly.entity_id
_entity_poly.type
_entity_poly.pdbx_seq_one_letter_code
_entity_poly.pdbx_strand_id
1 'polypeptide(L)'
;MKINEDFIKELLVFKAQKNPDMNGGPSNILLFKNYLNTMKQWCETLNFDFSYNLMRYKDRNDLIRILFPELRKELLDIDFYRLNLLEGVSINIDHRSFDYLYLYYYIYWNILRAEYPTVFEPYFHLPHPYESAYRLLSKGSVQCFEGYLSVSVDKFYYEVSKDPASVDFSLPSMDDGFMEYIDAQYKLLVPEGRYVTDIFDQEKVNAMWAEYQSLENS
;
A
#
# COMPACT_ATOMS: atom_id res chain seq x y z
N MET A 1 21.23 17.29 -5.93
CA MET A 1 21.61 15.96 -5.39
C MET A 1 20.71 14.97 -6.11
N LYS A 2 21.27 14.12 -6.97
CA LYS A 2 20.53 13.36 -8.00
C LYS A 2 19.30 12.61 -7.46
N ILE A 3 19.45 11.91 -6.33
CA ILE A 3 18.37 11.16 -5.65
C ILE A 3 17.15 12.04 -5.34
N ASN A 4 17.35 13.25 -4.81
CA ASN A 4 16.25 14.15 -4.47
C ASN A 4 15.63 14.83 -5.70
N GLU A 5 16.41 15.03 -6.77
CA GLU A 5 15.88 15.49 -8.05
C GLU A 5 15.00 14.42 -8.70
N ASP A 6 15.41 13.16 -8.64
CA ASP A 6 14.64 12.03 -9.15
C ASP A 6 13.38 11.80 -8.30
N PHE A 7 13.47 11.96 -6.97
CA PHE A 7 12.28 11.94 -6.10
C PHE A 7 11.24 12.99 -6.51
N ILE A 8 11.67 14.22 -6.77
CA ILE A 8 10.76 15.29 -7.20
C ILE A 8 10.13 14.95 -8.56
N LYS A 9 10.88 14.36 -9.50
CA LYS A 9 10.32 13.93 -10.80
C LYS A 9 9.23 12.88 -10.62
N GLU A 10 9.48 11.84 -9.84
CA GLU A 10 8.50 10.77 -9.57
C GLU A 10 7.26 11.32 -8.83
N LEU A 11 7.45 12.23 -7.89
CA LEU A 11 6.34 12.91 -7.22
C LEU A 11 5.49 13.74 -8.19
N LEU A 12 6.11 14.42 -9.15
CA LEU A 12 5.40 15.15 -10.20
C LEU A 12 4.63 14.21 -11.14
N VAL A 13 5.17 13.03 -11.44
CA VAL A 13 4.47 11.99 -12.20
C VAL A 13 3.22 11.55 -11.44
N PHE A 14 3.33 11.27 -10.15
CA PHE A 14 2.18 10.93 -9.32
C PHE A 14 1.12 12.06 -9.29
N LYS A 15 1.55 13.31 -9.10
CA LYS A 15 0.66 14.49 -9.14
C LYS A 15 -0.09 14.67 -10.46
N ALA A 16 0.52 14.26 -11.57
CA ALA A 16 -0.07 14.37 -12.90
C ALA A 16 -1.12 13.27 -13.18
N GLN A 17 -1.15 12.21 -12.38
CA GLN A 17 -2.21 11.20 -12.46
C GLN A 17 -3.52 11.89 -12.09
N LYS A 18 -4.48 11.92 -13.02
CA LYS A 18 -5.84 12.36 -12.69
C LYS A 18 -6.37 11.38 -11.66
N ASN A 19 -6.62 11.84 -10.44
CA ASN A 19 -7.31 11.04 -9.46
C ASN A 19 -8.72 10.80 -10.02
N PRO A 20 -9.08 9.57 -10.43
CA PRO A 20 -10.47 9.29 -10.72
C PRO A 20 -11.26 9.67 -9.46
N ASP A 21 -12.43 10.28 -9.62
CA ASP A 21 -13.34 10.55 -8.50
C ASP A 21 -13.32 9.36 -7.55
N MET A 22 -13.04 9.61 -6.26
CA MET A 22 -12.77 8.59 -5.22
C MET A 22 -13.82 7.46 -5.25
N ASN A 23 -13.62 6.49 -6.13
CA ASN A 23 -14.53 5.38 -6.31
C ASN A 23 -14.00 4.28 -5.41
N GLY A 24 -14.33 4.41 -4.14
CA GLY A 24 -14.09 3.34 -3.18
C GLY A 24 -14.72 2.05 -3.69
N GLY A 25 -13.92 0.98 -3.71
CA GLY A 25 -14.31 -0.32 -4.26
C GLY A 25 -13.69 -1.47 -3.49
N PRO A 26 -14.23 -2.69 -3.62
CA PRO A 26 -13.65 -3.87 -2.97
C PRO A 26 -12.18 -4.11 -3.32
N SER A 27 -11.71 -3.72 -4.50
CA SER A 27 -10.30 -3.83 -4.89
C SER A 27 -9.36 -3.05 -3.95
N ASN A 28 -9.77 -1.88 -3.45
CA ASN A 28 -9.00 -1.06 -2.51
C ASN A 28 -8.74 -1.83 -1.20
N ILE A 29 -9.75 -2.54 -0.70
CA ILE A 29 -9.61 -3.35 0.52
C ILE A 29 -8.65 -4.51 0.27
N LEU A 30 -8.72 -5.15 -0.91
CA LEU A 30 -7.80 -6.24 -1.26
C LEU A 30 -6.36 -5.75 -1.42
N LEU A 31 -6.14 -4.58 -2.02
CA LEU A 31 -4.83 -3.93 -2.10
C LEU A 31 -4.25 -3.70 -0.70
N PHE A 32 -5.06 -3.23 0.24
CA PHE A 32 -4.60 -3.07 1.62
C PHE A 32 -4.29 -4.41 2.30
N LYS A 33 -5.14 -5.44 2.14
CA LYS A 33 -4.83 -6.79 2.66
C LYS A 33 -3.51 -7.32 2.09
N ASN A 34 -3.28 -7.12 0.79
CA ASN A 34 -2.03 -7.51 0.13
C ASN A 34 -0.83 -6.73 0.65
N TYR A 35 -0.99 -5.43 0.95
CA TYR A 35 0.03 -4.63 1.62
C TYR A 35 0.40 -5.20 2.99
N LEU A 36 -0.59 -5.54 3.83
CA LEU A 36 -0.32 -6.14 5.14
C LEU A 36 0.43 -7.47 5.03
N ASN A 37 0.02 -8.34 4.11
CA ASN A 37 0.72 -9.61 3.87
C ASN A 37 2.16 -9.39 3.38
N THR A 38 2.35 -8.43 2.47
CA THR A 38 3.67 -8.05 1.97
C THR A 38 4.58 -7.60 3.12
N MET A 39 4.08 -6.73 4.00
CA MET A 39 4.83 -6.29 5.17
C MET A 39 5.11 -7.43 6.16
N LYS A 40 4.19 -8.39 6.31
CA LYS A 40 4.43 -9.61 7.09
C LYS A 40 5.60 -10.41 6.53
N GLN A 41 5.63 -10.67 5.22
CA GLN A 41 6.75 -11.38 4.57
C GLN A 41 8.09 -10.67 4.77
N TRP A 42 8.10 -9.34 4.70
CA TRP A 42 9.28 -8.54 5.03
C TRP A 42 9.69 -8.69 6.49
N CYS A 43 8.75 -8.58 7.45
CA CYS A 43 9.05 -8.80 8.86
C CYS A 43 9.63 -10.19 9.12
N GLU A 44 9.04 -11.24 8.54
CA GLU A 44 9.52 -12.61 8.66
C GLU A 44 10.94 -12.78 8.10
N THR A 45 11.20 -12.22 6.91
CA THR A 45 12.53 -12.28 6.28
C THR A 45 13.61 -11.56 7.10
N LEU A 46 13.22 -10.48 7.78
CA LEU A 46 14.11 -9.69 8.62
C LEU A 46 14.16 -10.18 10.08
N ASN A 47 13.48 -11.29 10.39
CA ASN A 47 13.36 -11.86 11.73
C ASN A 47 12.85 -10.84 12.77
N PHE A 48 11.85 -10.05 12.36
CA PHE A 48 11.08 -9.15 13.23
C PHE A 48 9.67 -9.69 13.43
N ASP A 49 9.14 -9.53 14.65
CA ASP A 49 7.75 -9.90 14.93
C ASP A 49 6.79 -9.02 14.14
N PHE A 50 6.04 -9.62 13.21
CA PHE A 50 4.91 -8.94 12.60
C PHE A 50 3.77 -8.84 13.62
N SER A 51 3.32 -7.61 13.85
CA SER A 51 2.06 -7.36 14.53
C SER A 51 1.36 -6.21 13.84
N TYR A 52 0.08 -6.38 13.55
CA TYR A 52 -0.74 -5.28 13.02
C TYR A 52 -0.70 -4.03 13.92
N ASN A 53 -0.60 -4.22 15.25
CA ASN A 53 -0.44 -3.11 16.18
C ASN A 53 0.91 -2.39 16.03
N LEU A 54 1.94 -3.08 15.54
CA LEU A 54 3.23 -2.47 15.25
C LEU A 54 3.18 -1.66 13.95
N MET A 55 2.37 -2.07 12.97
CA MET A 55 2.16 -1.34 11.71
C MET A 55 1.47 0.02 11.89
N ARG A 56 0.91 0.28 13.08
CA ARG A 56 0.34 1.58 13.48
C ARG A 56 1.38 2.60 13.93
N TYR A 57 2.64 2.22 14.00
CA TYR A 57 3.74 3.14 14.27
C TYR A 57 4.45 3.46 12.95
N LYS A 58 4.53 4.75 12.61
CA LYS A 58 5.15 5.26 11.36
C LYS A 58 6.54 4.65 11.13
N ASP A 59 7.35 4.61 12.18
CA ASP A 59 8.71 4.06 12.19
C ASP A 59 8.82 2.57 11.86
N ARG A 60 7.73 1.80 11.98
CA ARG A 60 7.67 0.37 11.66
C ARG A 60 7.28 0.12 10.20
N ASN A 61 6.77 1.13 9.51
CA ASN A 61 6.49 1.09 8.08
C ASN A 61 7.74 1.50 7.26
N ASP A 62 8.77 2.05 7.90
CA ASP A 62 9.97 2.55 7.25
C ASP A 62 11.04 1.45 7.14
N LEU A 63 11.00 0.64 6.08
CA LEU A 63 11.96 -0.43 5.83
C LEU A 63 13.31 0.12 5.40
N ILE A 64 13.37 1.27 4.73
CA ILE A 64 14.62 1.95 4.38
C ILE A 64 15.39 2.26 5.66
N ARG A 65 14.69 2.72 6.70
CA ARG A 65 15.21 2.92 8.06
C ARG A 65 15.94 1.73 8.66
N ILE A 66 15.31 0.56 8.46
CA ILE A 66 15.60 -0.69 9.14
C ILE A 66 16.74 -1.40 8.42
N LEU A 67 16.67 -1.42 7.10
CA LEU A 67 17.59 -2.14 6.24
C LEU A 67 18.85 -1.34 5.91
N PHE A 68 18.67 -0.04 5.65
CA PHE A 68 19.70 0.82 5.06
C PHE A 68 19.83 2.13 5.86
N PRO A 69 20.10 2.07 7.17
CA PRO A 69 20.17 3.27 8.01
C PRO A 69 21.18 4.31 7.50
N GLU A 70 22.25 3.88 6.85
CA GLU A 70 23.27 4.71 6.22
C GLU A 70 22.77 5.49 5.00
N LEU A 71 21.78 4.98 4.28
CA LEU A 71 21.19 5.64 3.12
C LEU A 71 20.23 6.76 3.53
N ARG A 72 19.81 6.83 4.80
CA ARG A 72 18.85 7.85 5.27
C ARG A 72 19.30 9.29 5.11
N LYS A 73 20.61 9.54 5.06
CA LYS A 73 21.16 10.88 4.78
C LYS A 73 20.86 11.36 3.34
N GLU A 74 20.53 10.45 2.43
CA GLU A 74 20.22 10.75 1.03
C GLU A 74 18.75 11.14 0.83
N LEU A 75 17.91 10.89 1.84
CA LEU A 75 16.48 11.14 1.80
C LEU A 75 16.19 12.61 2.16
N LEU A 76 15.13 13.17 1.56
CA LEU A 76 14.58 14.44 2.01
C LEU A 76 14.11 14.31 3.47
N ASP A 77 14.06 15.44 4.15
CA ASP A 77 13.40 15.45 5.45
C ASP A 77 11.90 15.18 5.27
N ILE A 78 11.35 14.33 6.13
CA ILE A 78 9.96 13.87 5.99
C ILE A 78 8.96 14.98 6.30
N ASP A 79 9.31 15.90 7.21
CA ASP A 79 8.50 17.07 7.51
C ASP A 79 8.59 18.09 6.38
N PHE A 80 9.78 18.27 5.79
CA PHE A 80 9.94 19.07 4.58
C PHE A 80 9.06 18.57 3.44
N TYR A 81 9.11 17.27 3.14
CA TYR A 81 8.25 16.65 2.13
C TYR A 81 6.77 16.87 2.44
N ARG A 82 6.34 16.57 3.67
CA ARG A 82 4.94 16.69 4.09
C ARG A 82 4.41 18.11 3.98
N LEU A 83 5.20 19.11 4.40
CA LEU A 83 4.75 20.49 4.50
C LEU A 83 4.90 21.28 3.21
N ASN A 84 5.82 20.90 2.31
CA ASN A 84 6.19 21.73 1.16
C ASN A 84 5.95 21.06 -0.19
N LEU A 85 5.95 19.73 -0.26
CA LEU A 85 5.93 19.02 -1.55
C LEU A 85 4.58 18.37 -1.87
N LEU A 86 3.66 18.31 -0.91
CA LEU A 86 2.35 17.65 -1.08
C LEU A 86 1.21 18.58 -1.50
N GLU A 87 1.49 19.86 -1.74
CA GLU A 87 0.48 20.78 -2.27
C GLU A 87 -0.12 20.22 -3.57
N GLY A 88 -1.45 20.20 -3.65
CA GLY A 88 -2.22 19.69 -4.79
C GLY A 88 -2.36 18.17 -4.85
N VAL A 89 -1.85 17.41 -3.86
CA VAL A 89 -2.03 15.96 -3.78
C VAL A 89 -3.23 15.63 -2.91
N SER A 90 -4.18 14.84 -3.43
CA SER A 90 -5.32 14.35 -2.66
C SER A 90 -4.96 13.10 -1.85
N ILE A 91 -4.06 13.27 -0.87
CA ILE A 91 -3.69 12.23 0.10
C ILE A 91 -3.90 12.74 1.52
N ASN A 92 -4.20 11.83 2.44
CA ASN A 92 -4.40 12.22 3.83
C ASN A 92 -3.05 12.41 4.54
N ILE A 93 -2.91 13.55 5.22
CA ILE A 93 -1.70 13.96 5.95
C ILE A 93 -1.90 13.98 7.47
N ASP A 94 -3.04 13.51 7.95
CA ASP A 94 -3.37 13.46 9.38
C ASP A 94 -2.49 12.45 10.15
N HIS A 95 -2.40 12.61 11.47
CA HIS A 95 -1.63 11.75 12.36
C HIS A 95 -2.04 10.27 12.31
N ARG A 96 -3.28 9.96 11.92
CA ARG A 96 -3.81 8.60 11.78
C ARG A 96 -3.70 8.01 10.37
N SER A 97 -3.32 8.84 9.41
CA SER A 97 -3.06 8.42 8.03
C SER A 97 -1.57 8.24 7.77
N PHE A 98 -1.28 7.29 6.89
CA PHE A 98 0.06 6.88 6.48
C PHE A 98 0.24 7.10 4.98
N ASP A 99 -0.74 7.69 4.30
CA ASP A 99 -0.78 7.82 2.84
C ASP A 99 0.47 8.54 2.32
N TYR A 100 0.79 9.69 2.93
CA TYR A 100 1.99 10.44 2.54
C TYR A 100 3.27 9.66 2.74
N LEU A 101 3.35 8.83 3.78
CA LEU A 101 4.51 7.97 4.06
C LEU A 101 4.64 6.87 3.02
N TYR A 102 3.54 6.27 2.59
CA TYR A 102 3.59 5.20 1.59
C TYR A 102 4.06 5.71 0.24
N LEU A 103 3.55 6.86 -0.21
CA LEU A 103 4.05 7.50 -1.42
C LEU A 103 5.55 7.84 -1.28
N TYR A 104 5.94 8.39 -0.13
CA TYR A 104 7.31 8.74 0.17
C TYR A 104 8.26 7.52 0.09
N TYR A 105 7.93 6.46 0.83
CA TYR A 105 8.75 5.25 0.88
C TYR A 105 8.71 4.49 -0.43
N TYR A 106 7.59 4.50 -1.17
CA TYR A 106 7.49 3.90 -2.49
C TYR A 106 8.50 4.52 -3.47
N ILE A 107 8.48 5.84 -3.61
CA ILE A 107 9.37 6.56 -4.54
C ILE A 107 10.83 6.31 -4.16
N TYR A 108 11.19 6.47 -2.88
CA TYR A 108 12.56 6.25 -2.44
C TYR A 108 13.01 4.80 -2.57
N TRP A 109 12.11 3.83 -2.34
CA TRP A 109 12.45 2.42 -2.53
C TRP A 109 12.91 2.15 -3.97
N ASN A 110 12.17 2.65 -4.95
CA ASN A 110 12.51 2.48 -6.37
C ASN A 110 13.83 3.17 -6.75
N ILE A 111 14.03 4.43 -6.30
CA ILE A 111 15.26 5.18 -6.58
C ILE A 111 16.47 4.50 -5.94
N LEU A 112 16.39 4.16 -4.64
CA LEU A 112 17.51 3.55 -3.93
C LEU A 112 17.83 2.15 -4.46
N ARG A 113 16.80 1.36 -4.82
CA ARG A 113 17.00 0.05 -5.45
C ARG A 113 17.75 0.16 -6.78
N ALA A 114 17.46 1.19 -7.57
CA ALA A 114 18.12 1.44 -8.85
C ALA A 114 19.56 1.97 -8.69
N GLU A 115 19.78 2.89 -7.74
CA GLU A 115 21.11 3.49 -7.50
C GLU A 115 22.05 2.57 -6.71
N TYR A 116 21.52 1.69 -5.85
CA TYR A 116 22.28 0.78 -4.99
C TYR A 116 21.91 -0.71 -5.18
N PRO A 117 22.00 -1.26 -6.40
CA PRO A 117 21.50 -2.61 -6.69
C PRO A 117 22.15 -3.71 -5.86
N THR A 118 23.44 -3.58 -5.53
CA THR A 118 24.18 -4.57 -4.71
C THR A 118 23.69 -4.62 -3.26
N VAL A 119 23.21 -3.49 -2.72
CA VAL A 119 22.67 -3.40 -1.37
C VAL A 119 21.28 -4.07 -1.30
N PHE A 120 20.51 -3.97 -2.39
CA PHE A 120 19.16 -4.53 -2.48
C PHE A 120 19.11 -5.97 -3.02
N GLU A 121 20.18 -6.46 -3.66
CA GLU A 121 20.25 -7.79 -4.27
C GLU A 121 19.76 -8.93 -3.36
N PRO A 122 20.12 -8.98 -2.06
CA PRO A 122 19.64 -10.04 -1.17
C PRO A 122 18.11 -10.11 -1.08
N TYR A 123 17.41 -9.01 -1.37
CA TYR A 123 15.97 -8.88 -1.21
C TYR A 123 15.19 -8.90 -2.53
N PHE A 124 15.84 -9.09 -3.68
CA PHE A 124 15.15 -9.06 -4.98
C PHE A 124 14.09 -10.14 -5.18
N HIS A 125 14.15 -11.21 -4.38
CA HIS A 125 13.16 -12.28 -4.38
C HIS A 125 11.86 -11.89 -3.63
N LEU A 126 11.88 -10.82 -2.84
CA LEU A 126 10.73 -10.33 -2.10
C LEU A 126 9.87 -9.38 -2.96
N PRO A 127 8.55 -9.33 -2.72
CA PRO A 127 7.68 -8.33 -3.33
C PRO A 127 8.07 -6.90 -2.91
N HIS A 128 7.76 -5.92 -3.77
CA HIS A 128 7.96 -4.52 -3.45
C HIS A 128 7.09 -4.11 -2.25
N PRO A 129 7.68 -3.63 -1.13
CA PRO A 129 6.98 -3.48 0.14
C PRO A 129 5.79 -2.50 0.10
N TYR A 130 5.91 -1.47 -0.74
CA TYR A 130 4.94 -0.37 -0.80
C TYR A 130 4.08 -0.35 -2.08
N GLU A 131 4.20 -1.33 -2.97
CA GLU A 131 3.53 -1.27 -4.30
C GLU A 131 2.01 -1.31 -4.15
N SER A 132 1.48 -2.21 -3.34
CA SER A 132 0.03 -2.30 -3.08
C SER A 132 -0.54 -1.03 -2.44
N ALA A 133 0.23 -0.44 -1.52
CA ALA A 133 -0.15 0.81 -0.86
C ALA A 133 -0.09 2.00 -1.82
N TYR A 134 0.93 2.07 -2.69
CA TYR A 134 1.02 3.08 -3.74
C TYR A 134 -0.17 2.97 -4.72
N ARG A 135 -0.51 1.76 -5.18
CA ARG A 135 -1.68 1.52 -6.05
C ARG A 135 -2.99 1.97 -5.42
N LEU A 136 -3.15 1.73 -4.12
CA LEU A 136 -4.29 2.24 -3.35
C LEU A 136 -4.40 3.77 -3.47
N LEU A 137 -3.28 4.47 -3.27
CA LEU A 137 -3.21 5.94 -3.36
C LEU A 137 -3.44 6.46 -4.79
N SER A 138 -2.93 5.77 -5.82
CA SER A 138 -3.15 6.12 -7.23
C SER A 138 -4.62 6.02 -7.64
N LYS A 139 -5.42 5.21 -6.94
CA LYS A 139 -6.88 5.12 -7.11
C LYS A 139 -7.63 6.20 -6.32
N GLY A 140 -6.93 7.13 -5.66
CA GLY A 140 -7.51 8.16 -4.81
C GLY A 140 -8.04 7.64 -3.48
N SER A 141 -7.71 6.41 -3.12
CA SER A 141 -8.19 5.80 -1.89
C SER A 141 -7.36 6.27 -0.69
N VAL A 142 -8.04 6.44 0.43
CA VAL A 142 -7.45 6.89 1.69
C VAL A 142 -7.58 5.80 2.72
N GLN A 143 -6.54 5.61 3.52
CA GLN A 143 -6.60 4.72 4.67
C GLN A 143 -6.42 5.45 5.99
N CYS A 144 -7.16 5.02 7.01
CA CYS A 144 -7.07 5.55 8.36
C CYS A 144 -7.10 4.42 9.39
N PHE A 145 -6.18 4.47 10.34
CA PHE A 145 -6.21 3.56 11.48
C PHE A 145 -7.17 4.10 12.55
N GLU A 146 -8.31 3.42 12.75
CA GLU A 146 -9.46 3.96 13.48
C GLU A 146 -9.53 3.55 14.96
N GLY A 147 -8.93 2.42 15.32
CA GLY A 147 -9.13 1.80 16.65
C GLY A 147 -7.86 1.26 17.28
N TYR A 148 -7.85 0.04 17.80
CA TYR A 148 -6.64 -0.79 18.03
C TYR A 148 -6.53 -1.85 16.94
N LEU A 149 -7.67 -2.36 16.47
CA LEU A 149 -7.80 -3.43 15.48
C LEU A 149 -8.67 -3.04 14.28
N SER A 150 -8.90 -1.75 14.06
CA SER A 150 -9.70 -1.28 12.94
C SER A 150 -8.91 -0.37 12.02
N VAL A 151 -9.20 -0.52 10.73
CA VAL A 151 -8.80 0.38 9.65
C VAL A 151 -10.05 0.75 8.88
N SER A 152 -10.09 1.97 8.37
CA SER A 152 -10.97 2.36 7.27
C SER A 152 -10.14 2.46 5.99
N VAL A 153 -10.66 1.89 4.92
CA VAL A 153 -10.22 2.15 3.55
C VAL A 153 -11.40 2.82 2.85
N ASP A 154 -11.21 4.08 2.48
CA ASP A 154 -12.29 5.00 2.11
C ASP A 154 -13.36 5.07 3.22
N LYS A 155 -14.62 4.82 2.87
CA LYS A 155 -15.76 4.78 3.80
C LYS A 155 -15.99 3.40 4.44
N PHE A 156 -15.16 2.40 4.11
CA PHE A 156 -15.37 1.01 4.52
C PHE A 156 -14.48 0.67 5.71
N TYR A 157 -15.09 0.25 6.81
CA TYR A 157 -14.40 -0.17 8.02
C TYR A 157 -14.20 -1.69 8.01
N TYR A 158 -13.06 -2.17 8.48
CA TYR A 158 -12.86 -3.59 8.74
C TYR A 158 -12.01 -3.81 9.99
N GLU A 159 -12.27 -4.93 10.65
CA GLU A 159 -11.47 -5.39 11.76
C GLU A 159 -10.31 -6.24 11.25
N VAL A 160 -9.10 -5.85 11.63
CA VAL A 160 -7.91 -6.68 11.47
C VAL A 160 -7.76 -7.50 12.75
N SER A 161 -7.83 -8.82 12.64
CA SER A 161 -7.67 -9.69 13.80
C SER A 161 -6.27 -9.51 14.42
N LYS A 162 -6.15 -9.79 15.72
CA LYS A 162 -4.85 -9.84 16.41
C LYS A 162 -3.94 -10.94 15.87
N ASP A 163 -4.54 -11.95 15.25
CA ASP A 163 -3.84 -13.10 14.70
C ASP A 163 -3.11 -12.71 13.40
N PRO A 164 -1.77 -12.81 13.33
CA PRO A 164 -1.00 -12.63 12.10
C PRO A 164 -1.42 -13.56 10.95
N ALA A 165 -2.07 -14.69 11.22
CA ALA A 165 -2.62 -15.55 10.18
C ALA A 165 -3.82 -14.90 9.45
N SER A 166 -4.49 -13.94 10.08
CA SER A 166 -5.61 -13.21 9.45
C SER A 166 -5.19 -12.27 8.32
N VAL A 167 -3.89 -12.03 8.16
CA VAL A 167 -3.32 -11.26 7.04
C VAL A 167 -2.69 -12.15 5.97
N ASP A 168 -2.84 -13.48 6.05
CA ASP A 168 -2.40 -14.42 5.01
C ASP A 168 -3.29 -14.28 3.77
N PHE A 169 -2.96 -13.29 2.96
CA PHE A 169 -3.70 -12.95 1.76
C PHE A 169 -2.75 -12.39 0.70
N SER A 170 -2.72 -13.00 -0.47
CA SER A 170 -1.97 -12.53 -1.62
C SER A 170 -2.92 -12.22 -2.76
N LEU A 171 -2.78 -11.03 -3.35
CA LEU A 171 -3.41 -10.74 -4.64
C LEU A 171 -2.73 -11.60 -5.72
N PRO A 172 -3.48 -12.33 -6.56
CA PRO A 172 -2.90 -13.07 -7.67
C PRO A 172 -2.41 -12.15 -8.80
N SER A 173 -2.97 -10.94 -8.89
CA SER A 173 -2.55 -9.89 -9.81
C SER A 173 -2.91 -8.52 -9.22
N MET A 174 -2.11 -7.51 -9.53
CA MET A 174 -2.40 -6.09 -9.25
C MET A 174 -2.71 -5.30 -10.54
N ASP A 175 -2.93 -6.00 -11.65
CA ASP A 175 -3.29 -5.41 -12.95
C ASP A 175 -4.55 -4.54 -12.84
N ASP A 176 -4.55 -3.38 -13.50
CA ASP A 176 -5.63 -2.40 -13.38
C ASP A 176 -6.95 -2.97 -13.92
N GLY A 177 -6.91 -3.75 -15.01
CA GLY A 177 -8.10 -4.41 -15.56
C GLY A 177 -8.69 -5.45 -14.61
N PHE A 178 -7.86 -6.18 -13.86
CA PHE A 178 -8.35 -7.09 -12.83
C PHE A 178 -8.95 -6.34 -11.62
N MET A 179 -8.35 -5.23 -11.21
CA MET A 179 -8.91 -4.39 -10.14
C MET A 179 -10.27 -3.82 -10.54
N GLU A 180 -10.41 -3.34 -11.77
CA GLU A 180 -11.67 -2.88 -12.35
C GLU A 180 -12.70 -4.01 -12.44
N TYR A 181 -12.27 -5.21 -12.84
CA TYR A 181 -13.12 -6.40 -12.85
C TYR A 181 -13.69 -6.72 -11.46
N ILE A 182 -12.86 -6.70 -10.42
CA ILE A 182 -13.30 -6.92 -9.03
C ILE A 182 -14.36 -5.89 -8.64
N ASP A 183 -14.08 -4.61 -8.89
CA ASP A 183 -14.98 -3.51 -8.53
C ASP A 183 -16.31 -3.56 -9.30
N ALA A 184 -16.29 -4.05 -10.54
CA ALA A 184 -17.48 -4.23 -11.38
C ALA A 184 -18.35 -5.41 -10.93
N GLN A 185 -17.74 -6.55 -10.60
CA GLN A 185 -18.46 -7.76 -10.21
C GLN A 185 -19.02 -7.67 -8.79
N TYR A 186 -18.37 -6.89 -7.92
CA TYR A 186 -18.76 -6.80 -6.53
C TYR A 186 -19.02 -5.37 -6.10
N LYS A 187 -20.27 -5.13 -5.69
CA LYS A 187 -20.64 -3.93 -4.95
C LYS A 187 -20.63 -4.26 -3.47
N LEU A 188 -19.81 -3.55 -2.70
CA LEU A 188 -19.88 -3.57 -1.24
C LEU A 188 -21.20 -2.91 -0.81
N LEU A 189 -22.22 -3.73 -0.56
CA LEU A 189 -23.50 -3.29 0.01
C LEU A 189 -23.39 -3.19 1.53
N VAL A 190 -22.41 -2.43 2.01
CA VAL A 190 -22.21 -2.19 3.43
C VAL A 190 -22.67 -0.77 3.71
N PRO A 191 -23.68 -0.56 4.58
CA PRO A 191 -24.08 0.76 4.99
C PRO A 191 -22.87 1.53 5.52
N GLU A 192 -22.78 2.82 5.18
CA GLU A 192 -21.70 3.69 5.64
C GLU A 192 -21.53 3.61 7.17
N GLY A 193 -20.27 3.54 7.63
CA GLY A 193 -19.95 3.40 9.05
C GLY A 193 -20.14 1.99 9.63
N ARG A 194 -20.38 0.96 8.81
CA ARG A 194 -20.43 -0.44 9.25
C ARG A 194 -19.21 -1.23 8.81
N TYR A 195 -18.90 -2.26 9.61
CA TYR A 195 -17.82 -3.20 9.32
C TYR A 195 -18.18 -4.06 8.10
N VAL A 196 -17.23 -4.17 7.17
CA VAL A 196 -17.25 -5.16 6.11
C VAL A 196 -16.76 -6.48 6.69
N THR A 197 -17.66 -7.44 6.88
CA THR A 197 -17.32 -8.77 7.41
C THR A 197 -17.04 -9.79 6.31
N ASP A 198 -17.42 -9.49 5.06
CA ASP A 198 -17.37 -10.41 3.92
C ASP A 198 -16.33 -9.95 2.87
N ILE A 199 -15.12 -9.63 3.34
CA ILE A 199 -14.01 -9.25 2.46
C ILE A 199 -13.30 -10.54 2.04
N PHE A 200 -13.45 -10.87 0.76
CA PHE A 200 -12.94 -12.07 0.06
C PHE A 200 -11.79 -12.81 0.76
N ASP A 201 -12.00 -14.10 0.99
CA ASP A 201 -10.91 -15.03 1.28
C ASP A 201 -10.04 -15.27 0.03
N GLN A 202 -8.90 -15.94 0.24
CA GLN A 202 -7.94 -16.22 -0.83
C GLN A 202 -8.56 -17.04 -1.96
N GLU A 203 -9.42 -18.02 -1.65
CA GLU A 203 -10.02 -18.93 -2.63
C GLU A 203 -10.93 -18.17 -3.60
N LYS A 204 -11.75 -17.26 -3.07
CA LYS A 204 -12.67 -16.46 -3.87
C LYS A 204 -11.95 -15.49 -4.80
N VAL A 205 -10.89 -14.82 -4.33
CA VAL A 205 -10.08 -13.93 -5.20
C VAL A 205 -9.35 -14.72 -6.29
N ASN A 206 -8.85 -15.91 -5.96
CA ASN A 206 -8.22 -16.79 -6.96
C ASN A 206 -9.21 -17.26 -8.03
N ALA A 207 -10.45 -17.59 -7.64
CA ALA A 207 -11.51 -17.97 -8.59
C ALA A 207 -11.86 -16.80 -9.52
N MET A 208 -11.98 -15.58 -8.98
CA MET A 208 -12.21 -14.38 -9.78
C MET A 208 -11.08 -14.09 -10.75
N TRP A 209 -9.84 -14.33 -10.35
CA TRP A 209 -8.69 -14.19 -11.23
C TRP A 209 -8.74 -15.18 -12.39
N ALA A 210 -9.03 -16.45 -12.12
CA ALA A 210 -9.19 -17.46 -13.17
C ALA A 210 -10.33 -17.11 -14.15
N GLU A 211 -11.44 -16.59 -13.64
CA GLU A 211 -12.55 -16.10 -14.47
C GLU A 211 -12.12 -14.92 -15.35
N TYR A 212 -11.50 -13.88 -14.78
CA TYR A 212 -10.98 -12.73 -15.54
C TYR A 212 -10.01 -13.16 -16.64
N GLN A 213 -9.08 -14.06 -16.33
CA GLN A 213 -8.15 -14.61 -17.33
C GLN A 213 -8.86 -15.34 -18.46
N SER A 214 -9.98 -16.02 -18.19
CA SER A 214 -10.78 -16.68 -19.24
C SER A 214 -11.48 -15.69 -20.16
N LEU A 215 -11.86 -14.51 -19.65
CA LEU A 215 -12.52 -13.46 -20.42
C LEU A 215 -11.53 -12.74 -21.36
N GLU A 216 -10.31 -12.47 -20.90
CA GLU A 216 -9.25 -11.83 -21.69
C GLU A 216 -8.71 -12.71 -22.83
N ASN A 217 -8.84 -14.04 -22.70
CA ASN A 217 -8.36 -15.00 -23.69
C ASN A 217 -9.45 -15.51 -24.66
N SER A 218 -10.68 -14.97 -24.59
CA SER A 218 -11.83 -15.35 -25.43
C SER A 218 -12.10 -14.30 -26.51
#